data_AF-H5WWP2-F1
#
_entry.id   AF-H5WWP2-F1
#
_cell.length_a   1.000
_cell.length_b   1.000
_cell.length_c   1.000
_cell.angle_alpha   90.00
_cell.angle_beta   90.00
_cell.angle_gamma   90.00
#
_symmetry.space_group_name_H-M   'P 1'
#
loop_
_entity.id
_entity.type
_entity.pdbx_description
1 polymer ?
#
loop_
_entity_poly.entity_id
_entity_poly.type
_entity_poly.pdbx_seq_one_letter_code
_entity_poly.pdbx_strand_id
1 'polypeptide(L)'
;MGDRANWWLGVVQFTTSRATAEPASRAERQQWTRLAVVALDSAFEDGDLPARHIAGRKANLTLALPRFGAPTDFSETLRPDDVARACLNEVRMSPEEAVSTRWEYRAEDVGIMRDLRAVRNQVVPALGLA
;
A
#
# COMPACT_ATOMS: atom_id res chain seq x y z
N MET A 1 3.95 -5.92 -19.06
CA MET A 1 3.61 -4.71 -18.27
C MET A 1 4.24 -3.54 -19.01
N GLY A 2 3.44 -2.64 -19.57
CA GLY A 2 3.87 -1.65 -20.57
C GLY A 2 4.52 -0.39 -20.00
N ASP A 3 4.98 0.50 -20.88
CA ASP A 3 5.70 1.75 -20.54
C ASP A 3 4.92 2.65 -19.57
N ARG A 4 3.59 2.69 -19.69
CA ARG A 4 2.73 3.48 -18.80
C ARG A 4 2.72 2.98 -17.36
N ALA A 5 2.73 1.65 -17.16
CA ALA A 5 2.79 1.09 -15.81
C ALA A 5 4.11 1.46 -15.12
N ASN A 6 5.23 1.44 -15.85
CA ASN A 6 6.52 1.90 -15.33
C ASN A 6 6.51 3.40 -15.01
N TRP A 7 5.88 4.21 -15.86
CA TRP A 7 5.69 5.64 -15.62
C TRP A 7 4.90 5.90 -14.33
N TRP A 8 3.75 5.24 -14.15
CA TRP A 8 2.93 5.34 -12.94
C TRP A 8 3.71 4.92 -11.69
N LEU A 9 4.48 3.83 -11.76
CA LEU A 9 5.32 3.40 -10.64
C LEU A 9 6.35 4.47 -10.26
N GLY A 10 6.93 5.16 -11.25
CA GLY A 10 7.84 6.29 -11.03
C GLY A 10 7.16 7.47 -10.35
N VAL A 11 5.99 7.89 -10.84
CA VAL A 11 5.19 8.96 -10.23
C VAL A 11 4.85 8.62 -8.79
N VAL A 12 4.27 7.44 -8.56
CA VAL A 12 3.85 7.01 -7.22
C VAL A 12 5.03 6.89 -6.28
N GLN A 13 6.15 6.31 -6.71
CA GLN A 13 7.36 6.22 -5.89
C GLN A 13 7.85 7.62 -5.49
N PHE A 14 7.95 8.54 -6.44
CA PHE A 14 8.37 9.91 -6.17
C PHE A 14 7.43 10.60 -5.17
N THR A 15 6.12 10.55 -5.39
CA THR A 15 5.13 11.21 -4.53
C THR A 15 5.10 10.61 -3.13
N THR A 16 5.19 9.27 -3.01
CA THR A 16 5.25 8.57 -1.72
C THR A 16 6.54 8.92 -0.96
N SER A 17 7.68 9.01 -1.64
CA SER A 17 8.93 9.45 -1.03
C SER A 17 8.82 10.88 -0.51
N ARG A 18 8.22 11.80 -1.28
CA ARG A 18 7.99 13.19 -0.82
C ARG A 18 7.02 13.26 0.36
N ALA A 19 5.97 12.43 0.34
CA ALA A 19 4.99 12.33 1.43
C ALA A 19 5.58 11.76 2.74
N THR A 20 6.71 11.06 2.68
CA THR A 20 7.31 10.39 3.85
C THR A 20 8.70 10.91 4.20
N ALA A 21 9.24 11.88 3.44
CA ALA A 21 10.54 12.49 3.70
C ALA A 21 10.48 13.51 4.83
N GLU A 22 11.59 13.64 5.56
CA GLU A 22 11.92 14.81 6.39
C GLU A 22 12.84 15.74 5.57
N PRO A 23 12.77 17.08 5.67
CA PRO A 23 12.10 17.92 6.68
C PRO A 23 10.74 18.51 6.23
N ALA A 24 9.97 17.82 5.37
CA ALA A 24 8.74 18.38 4.80
C ALA A 24 7.73 18.83 5.88
N SER A 25 7.15 20.02 5.68
CA SER A 25 6.09 20.56 6.54
C SER A 25 4.83 19.70 6.50
N ARG A 26 3.94 19.84 7.49
CA ARG A 26 2.67 19.10 7.52
C ARG A 26 1.80 19.39 6.29
N ALA A 27 1.75 20.65 5.85
CA ALA A 27 0.97 21.06 4.68
C ALA A 27 1.52 20.45 3.37
N GLU A 28 2.84 20.51 3.16
CA GLU A 28 3.47 19.84 2.01
C GLU A 28 3.24 18.33 2.05
N ARG A 29 3.36 17.72 3.23
CA ARG A 29 3.12 16.29 3.43
C ARG A 29 1.70 15.89 3.03
N GLN A 30 0.71 16.70 3.41
CA GLN A 30 -0.68 16.49 3.04
C GLN A 30 -0.87 16.59 1.52
N GLN A 31 -0.27 17.57 0.86
CA GLN A 31 -0.33 17.71 -0.59
C GLN A 31 0.32 16.51 -1.31
N TRP A 32 1.52 16.09 -0.90
CA TRP A 32 2.20 14.94 -1.48
C TRP A 32 1.45 13.63 -1.24
N THR A 33 0.85 13.47 -0.06
CA THR A 33 0.02 12.29 0.25
C THR A 33 -1.22 12.24 -0.64
N ARG A 34 -1.93 13.36 -0.78
CA ARG A 34 -3.09 13.45 -1.68
C ARG A 34 -2.70 13.15 -3.12
N LEU A 35 -1.60 13.72 -3.60
CA LEU A 35 -1.10 13.43 -4.95
C LEU A 35 -0.73 11.95 -5.14
N ALA A 36 -0.09 11.33 -4.15
CA ALA A 36 0.24 9.91 -4.20
C ALA A 36 -1.02 9.03 -4.26
N VAL A 37 -2.06 9.36 -3.47
CA VAL A 37 -3.35 8.68 -3.49
C VAL A 37 -4.04 8.85 -4.84
N VAL A 38 -4.12 10.07 -5.36
CA VAL A 38 -4.74 10.34 -6.67
C VAL A 38 -3.99 9.60 -7.78
N ALA A 39 -2.65 9.62 -7.78
CA ALA A 39 -1.86 8.90 -8.78
C ALA A 39 -2.09 7.39 -8.73
N LEU A 40 -2.25 6.83 -7.53
CA LEU A 40 -2.60 5.41 -7.35
C LEU A 40 -3.99 5.10 -7.91
N ASP A 41 -4.98 5.93 -7.59
CA ASP A 41 -6.36 5.72 -8.02
C ASP A 41 -6.51 5.90 -9.54
N SER A 42 -5.89 6.93 -10.12
CA SER A 42 -5.85 7.11 -11.58
C SER A 42 -5.15 5.96 -12.30
N ALA A 43 -4.02 5.47 -11.79
CA ALA A 43 -3.33 4.33 -12.39
C ALA A 43 -4.17 3.05 -12.39
N PHE A 44 -5.07 2.90 -11.41
CA PHE A 44 -6.01 1.79 -11.35
C PHE A 44 -7.19 1.97 -12.30
N GLU A 45 -7.79 3.16 -12.33
CA GLU A 45 -8.88 3.52 -13.25
C GLU A 45 -8.46 3.38 -14.72
N ASP A 46 -7.21 3.74 -15.05
CA ASP A 46 -6.62 3.58 -16.38
C ASP A 46 -6.25 2.12 -16.73
N GLY A 47 -6.37 1.20 -15.76
CA GLY A 47 -6.02 -0.21 -15.92
C GLY A 47 -4.51 -0.49 -15.99
N ASP A 48 -3.68 0.50 -15.69
CA ASP A 48 -2.21 0.39 -15.78
C ASP A 48 -1.59 -0.29 -14.55
N LEU A 49 -2.24 -0.18 -13.38
CA LEU A 49 -1.84 -0.87 -12.15
C LEU A 49 -2.98 -1.74 -11.59
N PRO A 50 -2.69 -2.98 -11.16
CA PRO A 50 -3.69 -3.85 -10.55
C PRO A 50 -4.05 -3.41 -9.12
N ALA A 51 -5.27 -3.71 -8.67
CA ALA A 51 -5.78 -3.36 -7.34
C ALA A 51 -4.83 -3.76 -6.19
N ARG A 52 -4.25 -4.97 -6.21
CA ARG A 52 -3.20 -5.40 -5.26
C ARG A 52 -2.01 -4.45 -5.14
N HIS A 53 -1.59 -3.78 -6.23
CA HIS A 53 -0.48 -2.83 -6.15
C HIS A 53 -0.94 -1.53 -5.48
N ILE A 54 -2.19 -1.14 -5.67
CA ILE A 54 -2.79 0.02 -5.02
C ILE A 54 -2.94 -0.23 -3.52
N ALA A 55 -3.58 -1.33 -3.14
CA ALA A 55 -3.83 -1.71 -1.76
C ALA A 55 -2.52 -1.75 -0.95
N GLY A 56 -1.50 -2.47 -1.43
CA GLY A 56 -0.21 -2.55 -0.76
C GLY A 56 0.52 -1.20 -0.65
N ARG A 57 0.41 -0.32 -1.65
CA ARG A 57 1.02 1.02 -1.61
C ARG A 57 0.28 1.98 -0.69
N LYS A 58 -1.06 1.94 -0.67
CA LYS A 58 -1.88 2.67 0.32
C LYS A 58 -1.56 2.18 1.74
N ALA A 59 -1.41 0.87 1.95
CA ALA A 59 -1.00 0.32 3.25
C ALA A 59 0.37 0.82 3.71
N ASN A 60 1.36 0.81 2.82
CA ASN A 60 2.69 1.37 3.13
C ASN A 60 2.62 2.86 3.49
N LEU A 61 1.80 3.66 2.80
CA LEU A 61 1.57 5.06 3.14
C LEU A 61 0.91 5.20 4.52
N THR A 62 -0.16 4.45 4.77
CA THR A 62 -0.88 4.46 6.05
C THR A 62 0.02 4.07 7.22
N LEU A 63 0.97 3.16 7.03
CA LEU A 63 1.96 2.77 8.05
C LEU A 63 3.09 3.79 8.25
N ALA A 64 3.43 4.57 7.22
CA ALA A 64 4.55 5.50 7.27
C ALA A 64 4.18 6.90 7.79
N LEU A 65 2.90 7.27 7.74
CA LEU A 65 2.37 8.58 8.15
C LEU A 65 2.18 8.80 9.68
N PRO A 66 1.92 7.79 10.54
CA PRO A 66 1.64 7.97 11.96
C PRO A 66 2.69 8.77 12.74
N ARG A 67 3.95 8.72 12.32
CA ARG A 67 5.03 9.55 12.90
C ARG A 67 4.87 11.06 12.69
N PHE A 68 3.95 11.49 11.82
CA PHE A 68 3.68 12.89 11.48
C PHE A 68 2.25 13.36 11.79
N GLY A 69 1.33 12.44 12.13
CA GLY A 69 -0.09 12.71 12.36
C GLY A 69 -0.96 11.50 12.01
N ALA A 70 -2.27 11.58 12.27
CA ALA A 70 -3.16 10.48 11.89
C ALA A 70 -3.21 10.36 10.36
N PRO A 71 -3.15 9.15 9.76
CA PRO A 71 -3.22 8.98 8.30
C PRO A 71 -4.42 9.67 7.65
N THR A 72 -5.56 9.69 8.36
CA THR A 72 -6.80 10.36 7.95
C THR A 72 -6.69 11.88 7.87
N ASP A 73 -5.75 12.50 8.59
CA ASP A 73 -5.47 13.94 8.46
C ASP A 73 -4.87 14.26 7.08
N PHE A 74 -4.18 13.29 6.47
CA PHE A 74 -3.52 13.46 5.19
C PHE A 74 -4.43 13.06 4.02
N SER A 75 -5.20 11.97 4.17
CA SER A 75 -6.26 11.55 3.24
C SER A 75 -7.26 10.62 3.93
N GLU A 76 -8.57 10.85 3.76
CA GLU A 76 -9.63 9.98 4.31
C GLU A 76 -9.56 8.54 3.77
N THR A 77 -9.05 8.38 2.54
CA THR A 77 -8.88 7.06 1.88
C THR A 77 -7.78 6.20 2.53
N LEU A 78 -7.00 6.76 3.46
CA LEU A 78 -5.93 6.07 4.18
C LEU A 78 -6.37 5.64 5.58
N ARG A 79 -7.67 5.61 5.87
CA ARG A 79 -8.20 5.03 7.11
C ARG A 79 -7.69 3.58 7.30
N PRO A 80 -7.00 3.26 8.41
CA PRO A 80 -6.37 1.96 8.63
C PRO A 80 -7.26 0.76 8.32
N ASP A 81 -8.47 0.72 8.88
CA ASP A 81 -9.40 -0.40 8.72
C ASP A 81 -9.80 -0.64 7.26
N ASP A 82 -10.03 0.43 6.50
CA ASP A 82 -10.45 0.33 5.10
C ASP A 82 -9.29 -0.17 4.22
N VAL A 83 -8.07 0.30 4.50
CA VAL A 83 -6.86 -0.12 3.79
C VAL A 83 -6.49 -1.57 4.14
N ALA A 84 -6.62 -1.98 5.40
CA ALA A 84 -6.43 -3.36 5.83
C ALA A 84 -7.42 -4.30 5.15
N ARG A 85 -8.71 -3.93 5.13
CA ARG A 85 -9.76 -4.70 4.42
C ARG A 85 -9.46 -4.81 2.92
N ALA A 86 -9.02 -3.72 2.28
CA ALA A 86 -8.64 -3.74 0.87
C ALA A 86 -7.47 -4.72 0.59
N CYS A 87 -6.44 -4.73 1.44
CA CYS A 87 -5.32 -5.66 1.32
C CYS A 87 -5.76 -7.13 1.46
N LEU A 88 -6.61 -7.42 2.45
CA LEU A 88 -7.14 -8.76 2.70
C LEU A 88 -8.05 -9.27 1.57
N ASN A 89 -8.87 -8.39 1.00
CA ASN A 89 -9.72 -8.71 -0.16
C ASN A 89 -8.90 -9.18 -1.38
N GLU A 90 -7.75 -8.54 -1.63
CA GLU A 90 -6.88 -8.89 -2.77
C GLU A 90 -6.28 -10.30 -2.67
N VAL A 91 -6.16 -10.83 -1.46
CA VAL A 91 -5.67 -12.20 -1.20
C VAL A 91 -6.80 -13.16 -0.79
N ARG A 92 -8.05 -12.70 -0.82
CA ARG A 92 -9.25 -13.47 -0.42
C ARG A 92 -9.12 -14.09 0.96
N MET A 93 -8.57 -13.35 1.91
CA MET A 93 -8.32 -13.80 3.27
C MET A 93 -9.19 -13.02 4.24
N SER A 94 -9.80 -13.70 5.21
CA SER A 94 -10.49 -13.05 6.31
C SER A 94 -9.48 -12.52 7.36
N PRO A 95 -9.88 -11.57 8.23
CA PRO A 95 -9.03 -11.12 9.33
C PRO A 95 -8.60 -12.27 10.27
N GLU A 96 -9.50 -13.20 10.57
CA GLU A 96 -9.22 -14.35 11.44
C GLU A 96 -8.19 -15.31 10.82
N GLU A 97 -8.30 -15.57 9.51
CA GLU A 97 -7.32 -16.35 8.76
C GLU A 97 -5.96 -15.65 8.73
N ALA A 98 -5.92 -14.33 8.55
CA ALA A 98 -4.68 -13.56 8.52
C ALA A 98 -3.90 -13.63 9.85
N VAL A 99 -4.61 -13.53 10.98
CA VAL A 99 -4.02 -13.62 12.33
C VAL A 99 -3.56 -15.03 12.66
N SER A 100 -4.32 -16.05 12.24
CA SER A 100 -4.00 -17.45 12.50
C SER A 100 -2.95 -18.04 11.55
N THR A 101 -2.65 -17.36 10.43
CA THR A 101 -1.65 -17.80 9.46
C THR A 101 -0.23 -17.64 10.02
N ARG A 102 0.53 -18.74 10.03
CA ARG A 102 1.96 -18.72 10.39
C ARG A 102 2.78 -18.24 9.20
N TRP A 103 3.26 -16.99 9.27
CA TRP A 103 4.03 -16.33 8.23
C TRP A 103 5.51 -16.76 8.20
N GLU A 104 5.80 -18.00 7.78
CA GLU A 104 7.17 -18.50 7.62
C GLU A 104 7.58 -18.63 6.15
N TYR A 105 8.72 -18.04 5.79
CA TYR A 105 9.33 -18.24 4.48
C TYR A 105 9.91 -19.65 4.40
N ARG A 106 9.25 -20.53 3.64
CA ARG A 106 9.91 -21.76 3.19
C ARG A 106 10.75 -21.44 1.96
N ALA A 107 12.05 -21.73 2.03
CA ALA A 107 13.06 -21.28 1.07
C ALA A 107 12.99 -21.99 -0.30
N GLU A 108 12.21 -23.06 -0.44
CA GLU A 108 12.40 -24.04 -1.52
C GLU A 108 11.52 -23.87 -2.75
N ASP A 109 10.76 -22.79 -2.87
CA ASP A 109 9.65 -22.82 -3.82
C ASP A 109 9.52 -21.51 -4.56
N VAL A 110 10.31 -21.30 -5.62
CA VAL A 110 10.50 -19.98 -6.27
C VAL A 110 9.21 -19.41 -6.88
N GLY A 111 8.31 -20.28 -7.37
CA GLY A 111 6.98 -19.90 -7.82
C GLY A 111 6.08 -19.53 -6.64
N ILE A 112 5.99 -20.42 -5.66
CA ILE A 112 5.21 -20.20 -4.42
C ILE A 112 5.76 -19.02 -3.61
N MET A 113 7.05 -18.70 -3.68
CA MET A 113 7.67 -17.53 -3.02
C MET A 113 7.23 -16.22 -3.65
N ARG A 114 6.96 -16.19 -4.97
CA ARG A 114 6.38 -14.99 -5.60
C ARG A 114 4.95 -14.78 -5.14
N ASP A 115 4.17 -15.86 -5.07
CA ASP A 115 2.78 -15.80 -4.62
C ASP A 115 2.69 -15.51 -3.12
N LEU A 116 3.48 -16.17 -2.27
CA LEU A 116 3.60 -15.89 -0.84
C LEU A 116 4.13 -14.48 -0.57
N ARG A 117 5.05 -13.96 -1.40
CA ARG A 117 5.50 -12.57 -1.28
C ARG A 117 4.39 -11.60 -1.68
N ALA A 118 3.62 -11.91 -2.73
CA ALA A 118 2.46 -11.11 -3.09
C ALA A 118 1.42 -11.10 -1.95
N VAL A 119 1.15 -12.26 -1.34
CA VAL A 119 0.25 -12.38 -0.19
C VAL A 119 0.79 -11.63 1.02
N ARG A 120 2.03 -11.90 1.44
CA ARG A 120 2.65 -11.23 2.61
C ARG A 120 2.71 -9.71 2.43
N ASN A 121 3.00 -9.22 1.22
CA ASN A 121 3.03 -7.79 0.94
C ASN A 121 1.66 -7.09 1.09
N GLN A 122 0.57 -7.85 1.14
CA GLN A 122 -0.74 -7.34 1.53
C GLN A 122 -1.01 -7.57 3.02
N VAL A 123 -0.75 -8.79 3.51
CA VAL A 123 -1.18 -9.18 4.86
C VAL A 123 -0.32 -8.58 5.98
N VAL A 124 1.01 -8.52 5.83
CA VAL A 124 1.86 -7.92 6.87
C VAL A 124 1.52 -6.44 7.08
N PRO A 125 1.35 -5.62 6.02
CA PRO A 125 0.88 -4.27 6.21
C PRO A 125 -0.52 -4.21 6.84
N ALA A 126 -1.46 -5.07 6.43
CA ALA A 126 -2.81 -5.11 7.01
C ALA A 126 -2.80 -5.43 8.51
N LEU A 127 -1.97 -6.37 8.95
CA LEU A 127 -1.81 -6.74 10.36
C LEU A 127 -1.21 -5.61 11.21
N GLY A 128 -0.39 -4.74 10.62
CA GLY A 128 0.13 -3.56 11.32
C GLY A 128 -0.86 -2.40 11.43
N LEU A 129 -2.02 -2.50 10.76
CA LEU A 129 -3.10 -1.51 10.77
C LEU A 129 -4.28 -1.89 11.66
N ALA A 130 -4.37 -3.16 12.07
CA ALA A 130 -5.35 -3.70 13.01
C ALA A 130 -4.85 -3.62 14.45
#